data_AF-A0A2J8LFQ4-F1
#
_entry.id   AF-A0A2J8LFQ4-F1
#
_cell.length_a   1.000
_cell.length_b   1.000
_cell.length_c   1.000
_cell.angle_alpha   90.00
_cell.angle_beta   90.00
_cell.angle_gamma   90.00
#
_symmetry.space_group_name_H-M   'P 1'
#
loop_
_entity.id
_entity.type
_entity.pdbx_description
1 polymer ?
#
loop_
_entity_poly.entity_id
_entity_poly.type
_entity_poly.pdbx_seq_one_letter_code
_entity_poly.pdbx_strand_id
1 'polypeptide(L)'
;EQVAEARAELRRARAEHKAQGDGKSRSVLEKKRRLLEKLQEQLAQLSVQATDKEENKQVALGTSKLNYLDPRISIAWCKRFRVPVEKIYSKTQRERFAWALAMAGEDFEF
;
A
#
# COMPACT_ATOMS: atom_id res chain seq x y z
N GLU A 1 3.04 11.70 15.96
CA GLU A 1 3.44 11.50 17.37
C GLU A 1 4.09 10.14 17.60
N GLN A 2 3.37 9.03 17.40
CA GLN A 2 3.86 7.65 17.65
C GLN A 2 5.17 7.28 16.92
N VAL A 3 5.35 7.65 15.65
CA VAL A 3 6.61 7.38 14.90
C VAL A 3 7.79 8.15 15.50
N ALA A 4 7.57 9.39 15.95
CA ALA A 4 8.61 10.21 16.55
C ALA A 4 9.04 9.64 17.92
N GLU A 5 8.08 9.20 18.71
CA GLU A 5 8.31 8.49 19.97
C GLU A 5 9.08 7.19 19.75
N ALA A 6 8.63 6.33 18.82
CA ALA A 6 9.32 5.08 18.49
C ALA A 6 10.77 5.30 17.98
N ARG A 7 11.02 6.40 17.24
CA ARG A 7 12.38 6.81 16.85
C ARG A 7 13.22 7.20 18.06
N ALA A 8 12.65 7.94 19.00
CA ALA A 8 13.34 8.34 20.23
C ALA A 8 13.66 7.11 21.10
N GLU A 9 12.73 6.18 21.25
CA GLU A 9 12.94 4.91 21.97
C GLU A 9 14.02 4.05 21.31
N LEU A 10 14.03 3.93 19.98
CA LEU A 10 15.07 3.19 19.25
C LEU A 10 16.45 3.81 19.46
N ARG A 11 16.55 5.15 19.52
CA ARG A 11 17.81 5.84 19.83
C ARG A 11 18.30 5.52 21.24
N ARG A 12 17.40 5.50 22.24
CA ARG A 12 17.74 5.12 23.63
C ARG A 12 18.21 3.66 23.70
N ALA A 13 17.44 2.74 23.11
CA ALA A 13 17.80 1.31 23.07
C ALA A 13 19.15 1.06 22.37
N ARG A 14 19.50 1.86 21.35
CA ARG A 14 20.80 1.81 20.68
C ARG A 14 21.96 2.26 21.57
N ALA A 15 21.74 3.29 22.39
CA ALA A 15 22.73 3.75 23.36
C ALA A 15 22.95 2.71 24.48
N GLU A 16 21.86 2.13 25.00
CA GLU A 16 21.89 1.08 26.03
C GLU A 16 22.61 -0.18 25.54
N HIS A 17 22.32 -0.66 24.33
CA HIS A 17 23.04 -1.79 23.74
C HIS A 17 24.52 -1.50 23.53
N LYS A 18 24.89 -0.27 23.16
CA LYS A 18 26.31 0.13 23.03
C LYS A 18 27.03 0.13 24.39
N ALA A 19 26.32 0.42 25.48
CA ALA A 19 26.87 0.44 26.82
C ALA A 19 26.96 -0.96 27.46
N GLN A 20 25.95 -1.81 27.29
CA GLN A 20 25.87 -3.12 27.94
C GLN A 20 26.43 -4.27 27.08
N GLY A 21 26.23 -4.24 25.76
CA GLY A 21 26.71 -5.27 24.83
C GLY A 21 26.14 -6.68 25.04
N ASP A 22 25.05 -6.82 25.81
CA ASP A 22 24.50 -8.13 26.19
C ASP A 22 23.39 -8.63 25.23
N GLY A 23 23.07 -9.92 25.31
CA GLY A 23 22.05 -10.53 24.44
C GLY A 23 20.63 -9.96 24.65
N LYS A 24 20.34 -9.47 25.87
CA LYS A 24 19.04 -8.90 26.23
C LYS A 24 18.82 -7.54 25.57
N SER A 25 19.79 -6.64 25.66
CA SER A 25 19.76 -5.32 25.02
C SER A 25 19.69 -5.44 23.49
N ARG A 26 20.35 -6.45 22.90
CA ARG A 26 20.25 -6.73 21.45
C ARG A 26 18.83 -7.11 21.03
N SER A 27 18.17 -7.96 21.81
CA SER A 27 16.78 -8.37 21.55
C SER A 27 15.80 -7.18 21.65
N VAL A 28 15.99 -6.30 22.64
CA VAL A 28 15.18 -5.08 22.80
C VAL A 28 15.37 -4.13 21.62
N LEU A 29 16.61 -3.92 21.17
CA LEU A 29 16.94 -3.08 20.03
C LEU A 29 16.25 -3.57 18.75
N GLU A 30 16.30 -4.87 18.47
CA GLU A 30 15.64 -5.47 17.31
C GLU A 30 14.11 -5.32 17.37
N LYS A 31 13.51 -5.51 18.55
CA LYS A 31 12.06 -5.28 18.74
C LYS A 31 11.65 -3.84 18.46
N LYS A 32 12.38 -2.86 19.00
CA LYS A 32 12.10 -1.43 18.78
C LYS A 32 12.32 -1.03 17.32
N ARG A 33 13.32 -1.62 16.66
CA ARG A 33 13.56 -1.41 15.22
C ARG A 33 12.39 -1.90 14.37
N ARG A 34 11.95 -3.15 14.58
CA ARG A 34 10.80 -3.73 13.87
C ARG A 34 9.51 -2.95 14.11
N LEU A 35 9.29 -2.47 15.34
CA LEU A 35 8.16 -1.62 15.66
C LEU A 35 8.20 -0.32 14.86
N LEU A 36 9.36 0.34 14.80
CA LEU A 36 9.52 1.57 14.04
C LEU A 36 9.25 1.34 12.54
N GLU A 37 9.83 0.29 11.95
CA GLU A 37 9.62 -0.05 10.54
C GLU A 37 8.12 -0.24 10.23
N LYS A 38 7.41 -0.98 11.09
CA LYS A 38 5.95 -1.17 10.97
C LYS A 38 5.16 0.14 11.06
N LEU A 39 5.46 0.99 12.04
CA LEU A 39 4.77 2.26 12.22
C LEU A 39 5.01 3.22 11.06
N GLN A 40 6.22 3.20 10.48
CA GLN A 40 6.53 4.00 9.29
C GLN A 40 5.77 3.53 8.05
N GLU A 41 5.65 2.21 7.85
CA GLU A 41 4.86 1.65 6.76
C GLU A 41 3.38 2.03 6.90
N GLN A 42 2.81 1.91 8.11
CA GLN A 42 1.44 2.34 8.38
C GLN A 42 1.23 3.83 8.13
N LEU A 43 2.18 4.68 8.55
CA LEU A 43 2.11 6.12 8.30
C LEU A 43 2.12 6.43 6.80
N ALA A 44 2.99 5.76 6.02
CA ALA A 44 3.06 5.96 4.58
C ALA A 44 1.72 5.57 3.91
N GLN A 45 1.14 4.42 4.28
CA GLN A 45 -0.16 3.99 3.78
C GLN A 45 -1.28 4.98 4.11
N LEU A 46 -1.33 5.49 5.34
CA LEU A 46 -2.32 6.48 5.76
C LEU A 46 -2.15 7.81 5.03
N SER A 47 -0.90 8.24 4.80
CA SER A 47 -0.62 9.47 4.06
C SER A 47 -1.14 9.38 2.63
N VAL A 48 -0.88 8.27 1.94
CA VAL A 48 -1.40 8.05 0.57
C VAL A 48 -2.93 8.08 0.56
N GLN A 49 -3.59 7.38 1.50
CA GLN A 49 -5.05 7.40 1.59
C GLN A 49 -5.63 8.78 1.90
N ALA A 50 -4.94 9.59 2.69
CA ALA A 50 -5.38 10.96 3.00
C ALA A 50 -5.30 11.86 1.76
N THR A 51 -4.19 11.78 1.01
CA THR A 51 -4.03 12.48 -0.26
C THR A 51 -5.10 12.06 -1.27
N ASP A 52 -5.30 10.75 -1.46
CA ASP A 52 -6.32 10.23 -2.38
C ASP A 52 -7.72 10.76 -2.04
N LYS A 53 -8.07 10.88 -0.75
CA LYS A 53 -9.38 11.41 -0.33
C LYS A 53 -9.53 12.90 -0.61
N GLU A 54 -8.49 13.69 -0.39
CA GLU A 54 -8.55 15.13 -0.62
C GLU A 54 -8.60 15.45 -2.11
N GLU A 55 -7.78 14.79 -2.92
CA GLU A 55 -7.77 14.98 -4.37
C GLU A 55 -9.09 14.55 -5.03
N ASN A 56 -9.72 13.48 -4.54
CA ASN A 56 -10.98 12.97 -5.09
C ASN A 56 -12.24 13.64 -4.50
N LYS A 57 -12.09 14.65 -3.63
CA LYS A 57 -13.21 15.28 -2.92
C LYS A 57 -14.26 15.90 -3.84
N GLN A 58 -13.85 16.39 -5.01
CA GLN A 58 -14.71 17.07 -5.99
C GLN A 58 -14.93 16.24 -7.26
N VAL A 59 -14.40 15.02 -7.34
CA VAL A 59 -14.37 14.23 -8.59
C VAL A 59 -15.04 12.87 -8.39
N ALA A 60 -16.07 12.59 -9.20
CA ALA A 60 -16.75 11.29 -9.19
C ALA A 60 -16.14 10.34 -10.25
N LEU A 61 -15.26 9.44 -9.82
CA LEU A 61 -14.55 8.50 -10.71
C LEU A 61 -15.40 7.31 -11.19
N GLY A 62 -16.57 7.06 -10.61
CA GLY A 62 -17.37 5.85 -10.87
C GLY A 62 -17.87 5.76 -12.32
N THR A 63 -18.38 6.87 -12.87
CA THR A 63 -18.99 6.87 -14.20
C THR A 63 -17.97 6.65 -15.31
N SER A 64 -16.82 7.32 -15.24
CA SER A 64 -15.72 7.13 -16.20
C SER A 64 -15.18 5.72 -16.17
N LYS A 65 -14.91 5.20 -14.98
CA LYS A 65 -14.41 3.84 -14.76
C LYS A 65 -15.30 2.75 -15.34
N LEU A 66 -16.62 2.93 -15.32
CA LEU A 66 -17.55 1.88 -15.73
C LEU A 66 -18.02 1.98 -17.17
N ASN A 67 -18.00 3.18 -17.76
CA ASN A 67 -18.67 3.42 -19.03
C ASN A 67 -17.78 4.05 -20.11
N TYR A 68 -16.67 4.70 -19.73
CA TYR A 68 -15.84 5.46 -20.66
C TYR A 68 -14.40 4.94 -20.78
N LEU A 69 -13.95 4.09 -19.85
CA LEU A 69 -12.65 3.42 -19.92
C LEU A 69 -12.83 1.98 -20.39
N ASP A 70 -11.99 1.55 -21.35
CA ASP A 70 -11.94 0.13 -21.73
C ASP A 70 -11.34 -0.68 -20.57
N PRO A 71 -12.11 -1.63 -19.98
CA PRO A 71 -11.65 -2.40 -18.82
C PRO A 71 -10.39 -3.23 -19.11
N ARG A 72 -10.10 -3.56 -20.38
CA ARG A 72 -8.90 -4.30 -20.78
C ARG A 72 -7.62 -3.52 -20.49
N ILE A 73 -7.66 -2.18 -20.57
CA ILE A 73 -6.52 -1.32 -20.22
C ILE A 73 -6.14 -1.54 -18.75
N SER A 74 -7.11 -1.43 -17.84
CA SER A 74 -6.86 -1.62 -16.40
C SER A 74 -6.51 -3.07 -16.06
N ILE A 75 -7.10 -4.04 -16.75
CA ILE A 75 -6.79 -5.47 -16.52
C ILE A 75 -5.37 -5.82 -16.98
N ALA A 76 -4.95 -5.34 -18.15
CA ALA A 76 -3.61 -5.54 -18.67
C ALA A 76 -2.56 -4.92 -17.73
N TRP A 77 -2.81 -3.71 -17.25
CA TRP A 77 -1.98 -3.07 -16.24
C TRP A 77 -1.91 -3.91 -14.95
N CYS A 78 -3.03 -4.45 -14.47
CA CYS A 78 -3.05 -5.33 -13.30
C CYS A 78 -2.17 -6.57 -13.49
N LYS A 79 -2.24 -7.21 -14.66
CA LYS A 79 -1.41 -8.40 -14.95
C LYS A 79 0.06 -8.04 -15.02
N ARG A 80 0.41 -7.01 -15.80
CA ARG A 80 1.79 -6.53 -16.00
C ARG A 80 2.50 -6.19 -14.68
N PHE A 81 1.80 -5.55 -13.74
CA PHE A 81 2.37 -5.16 -12.44
C PHE A 81 2.00 -6.11 -11.29
N ARG A 82 1.39 -7.25 -11.59
CA ARG A 82 0.95 -8.26 -10.60
C ARG A 82 0.07 -7.67 -9.49
N VAL A 83 -0.77 -6.70 -9.85
CA VAL A 83 -1.76 -6.10 -8.95
C VAL A 83 -3.03 -6.95 -8.98
N PRO A 84 -3.56 -7.38 -7.82
CA PRO A 84 -4.81 -8.14 -7.79
C PRO A 84 -5.98 -7.32 -8.33
N VAL A 85 -6.72 -7.85 -9.30
CA VAL A 85 -7.78 -7.10 -10.01
C VAL A 85 -8.90 -6.67 -9.06
N GLU A 86 -9.14 -7.40 -7.96
CA GLU A 86 -10.11 -7.03 -6.92
C GLU A 86 -9.76 -5.72 -6.19
N LYS A 87 -8.51 -5.25 -6.26
CA LYS A 87 -8.13 -3.92 -5.76
C LYS A 87 -8.63 -2.80 -6.66
N ILE A 88 -8.85 -3.10 -7.94
CA ILE A 88 -9.35 -2.14 -8.93
C ILE A 88 -10.85 -2.30 -9.12
N TYR A 89 -11.36 -3.52 -9.34
CA TYR A 89 -12.78 -3.77 -9.61
C TYR A 89 -13.45 -4.57 -8.49
N SER A 90 -14.61 -4.11 -8.03
CA SER A 90 -15.44 -4.87 -7.08
C SER A 90 -15.99 -6.16 -7.70
N LYS A 91 -16.56 -7.06 -6.89
CA LYS A 91 -17.15 -8.33 -7.38
C LYS A 91 -18.12 -8.11 -8.55
N THR A 92 -19.10 -7.23 -8.38
CA THR A 92 -20.10 -6.92 -9.42
C THR A 92 -19.47 -6.30 -10.68
N GLN A 93 -18.41 -5.51 -10.53
CA GLN A 93 -17.71 -4.92 -11.68
C GLN A 93 -16.92 -5.98 -12.45
N ARG A 94 -16.29 -6.93 -11.75
CA ARG A 94 -15.60 -8.07 -12.38
C ARG A 94 -16.56 -8.99 -13.13
N GLU A 95 -17.77 -9.19 -12.61
CA GLU A 95 -18.83 -9.93 -13.30
C GLU A 95 -19.25 -9.21 -14.60
N ARG A 96 -19.46 -7.89 -14.55
CA ARG A 96 -19.76 -7.06 -15.74
C ARG A 96 -18.65 -7.09 -16.79
N PHE A 97 -17.38 -7.11 -16.36
CA PHE A 97 -16.21 -7.10 -17.23
C PHE A 97 -15.56 -8.49 -17.41
N ALA A 98 -16.31 -9.57 -17.20
CA ALA A 98 -15.80 -10.94 -17.31
C ALA A 98 -15.20 -11.23 -18.69
N TRP A 99 -15.80 -10.68 -19.76
CA TRP A 99 -15.29 -10.78 -21.13
C TRP A 99 -13.87 -10.19 -21.26
N ALA A 100 -13.61 -9.04 -20.63
CA ALA A 100 -12.31 -8.38 -20.68
C ALA A 100 -11.25 -9.13 -19.88
N LEU A 101 -11.64 -9.74 -18.74
CA LEU A 101 -10.76 -10.58 -17.92
C LEU A 101 -10.23 -11.80 -18.68
N ALA A 102 -11.11 -12.43 -19.47
CA ALA A 102 -10.77 -13.59 -20.28
C ALA A 102 -9.87 -13.24 -21.47
N MET A 103 -10.02 -12.04 -22.04
CA MET A 103 -9.39 -11.67 -23.31
C MET A 103 -8.10 -10.84 -23.17
N ALA A 104 -7.98 -10.00 -22.12
CA ALA A 104 -6.88 -9.05 -22.04
C ALA A 104 -5.55 -9.76 -21.67
N GLY A 105 -4.55 -9.68 -22.55
CA GLY A 105 -3.16 -10.01 -22.23
C GLY A 105 -2.48 -8.89 -21.43
N GLU A 106 -1.23 -9.09 -21.01
CA GLU A 106 -0.45 -8.07 -20.29
C GLU A 106 -0.02 -6.90 -21.19
N ASP A 107 0.10 -7.18 -22.50
CA ASP A 107 0.58 -6.25 -23.53
C ASP A 107 -0.59 -5.65 -24.36
N PHE A 108 -1.79 -5.59 -23.80
CA PHE A 108 -2.93 -4.99 -24.50
C PHE A 108 -2.72 -3.49 -24.73
N GLU A 109 -2.87 -3.06 -25.99
CA GLU A 109 -2.91 -1.65 -26.41
C GLU A 109 -4.30 -1.32 -26.97
N PHE A 110 -4.82 -0.13 -26.62
CA PHE A 110 -6.15 0.35 -26.99
C PHE A 110 -6.12 1.17 -28.28
#